data_AF-A0AAW5IJG7-F1
#
_entry.id   AF-A0AAW5IJG7-F1
#
_cell.length_a   1.000
_cell.length_b   1.000
_cell.length_c   1.000
_cell.angle_alpha   90.00
_cell.angle_beta   90.00
_cell.angle_gamma   90.00
#
_symmetry.space_group_name_H-M   'P 1'
#
loop_
_entity.id
_entity.type
_entity.pdbx_description
1 polymer ?
#
loop_
_entity_poly.entity_id
_entity_poly.type
_entity_poly.pdbx_seq_one_letter_code
_entity_poly.pdbx_strand_id
1 'polypeptide(L)'
;MSDIRIIPVTTKKGLRTFIQFYYDLYEGSKYAVPYLRFDEWNTLSKDKNPAFDFCEAQYFLAIDYSIPKVVGRIAAIINHCANDQWNKKQVRFGWFDFIDNLEVSSMLLDAAARWGRERGMEELVGPLGFTDMDREGMLIEGFHEKSTMYVNYNYPYYPKHMDALELFQKDNDWLEYRIKVPEVTPPKFAKTAQLIESRYNLHVHKFTKHELVQGGMGREVFRIVNETYKDLYDFQQLTDRQIDGYVDSYIKMADMNLITGVVDGNDNNRLIGFGVSFPSMTEALQKNRNGKLFPWGWLRLLRVMKCHATDTVDLVLIGVLPEYRSKGANALIFADLIEQYHRYGFKWAEAMPQMESNKGVQSQWQYLESVQHRRRRCYRRKL
;
A
#
# COMPACT_ATOMS: atom_id res chain seq x y z
N MET A 1 -34.88 12.05 -14.79
CA MET A 1 -33.62 12.72 -14.44
C MET A 1 -33.12 12.05 -13.17
N SER A 2 -31.85 11.70 -13.13
CA SER A 2 -31.17 11.26 -11.91
C SER A 2 -31.31 12.36 -10.85
N ASP A 3 -31.89 12.05 -9.68
CA ASP A 3 -31.85 12.95 -8.50
C ASP A 3 -30.64 12.54 -7.66
N ILE A 4 -29.44 12.71 -8.22
CA ILE A 4 -28.19 12.42 -7.52
C ILE A 4 -27.78 13.66 -6.72
N ARG A 5 -27.44 13.48 -5.44
CA ARG A 5 -26.86 14.56 -4.62
C ARG A 5 -25.63 14.08 -3.87
N ILE A 6 -24.67 14.99 -3.73
CA ILE A 6 -23.47 14.77 -2.93
C ILE A 6 -23.71 15.30 -1.52
N ILE A 7 -23.54 14.44 -0.51
CA ILE A 7 -23.67 14.81 0.90
C ILE A 7 -22.33 14.66 1.64
N PRO A 8 -21.94 15.63 2.48
CA PRO A 8 -20.79 15.46 3.36
C PRO A 8 -21.09 14.48 4.49
N VAL A 9 -20.12 13.64 4.82
CA VAL A 9 -20.18 12.74 5.97
C VAL A 9 -19.75 13.51 7.22
N THR A 10 -20.68 13.70 8.15
CA THR A 10 -20.45 14.45 9.40
C THR A 10 -20.69 13.62 10.66
N THR A 11 -21.15 12.38 10.51
CA THR A 11 -21.53 11.51 11.65
C THR A 11 -20.86 10.14 11.57
N LYS A 12 -20.71 9.49 12.73
CA LYS A 12 -20.24 8.09 12.82
C LYS A 12 -21.12 7.13 12.00
N LYS A 13 -22.44 7.37 11.93
CA LYS A 13 -23.36 6.59 11.10
C LYS A 13 -23.05 6.79 9.62
N GLY A 14 -22.87 8.04 9.18
CA GLY A 14 -22.46 8.35 7.81
C GLY A 14 -21.11 7.70 7.45
N LEU A 15 -20.15 7.68 8.35
CA LEU A 15 -18.86 7.00 8.14
C LEU A 15 -19.03 5.48 7.97
N ARG A 16 -19.91 4.85 8.75
CA ARG A 16 -20.25 3.42 8.54
C ARG A 16 -20.84 3.19 7.16
N THR A 17 -21.72 4.07 6.69
CA THR A 17 -22.30 4.01 5.34
C THR A 17 -21.22 4.17 4.27
N PHE A 18 -20.31 5.13 4.44
CA PHE A 18 -19.16 5.35 3.56
C PHE A 18 -18.28 4.11 3.42
N ILE A 19 -17.96 3.43 4.53
CA ILE A 19 -17.19 2.19 4.54
C ILE A 19 -17.99 1.04 3.91
N GLN A 20 -19.28 0.94 4.23
CA GLN A 20 -20.16 -0.13 3.75
C GLN A 20 -20.28 -0.16 2.22
N PHE A 21 -20.36 1.01 1.58
CA PHE A 21 -20.57 1.11 0.14
C PHE A 21 -19.56 0.32 -0.71
N TYR A 22 -18.28 0.26 -0.30
CA TYR A 22 -17.28 -0.58 -0.97
C TYR A 22 -17.69 -2.04 -1.03
N TYR A 23 -18.14 -2.59 0.09
CA TYR A 23 -18.52 -4.00 0.18
C TYR A 23 -19.78 -4.29 -0.62
N ASP A 24 -20.68 -3.33 -0.73
CA ASP A 24 -21.90 -3.45 -1.55
C ASP A 24 -21.54 -3.38 -3.05
N LEU A 25 -20.61 -2.50 -3.44
CA LEU A 25 -20.19 -2.31 -4.83
C LEU A 25 -19.41 -3.49 -5.39
N TYR A 26 -18.54 -4.10 -4.57
CA TYR A 26 -17.70 -5.24 -4.96
C TYR A 26 -18.27 -6.59 -4.52
N GLU A 27 -19.53 -6.63 -4.10
CA GLU A 27 -20.20 -7.88 -3.75
C GLU A 27 -20.17 -8.86 -4.94
N GLY A 28 -19.60 -10.05 -4.72
CA GLY A 28 -19.50 -11.08 -5.75
C GLY A 28 -18.35 -10.88 -6.76
N SER A 29 -17.54 -9.82 -6.64
CA SER A 29 -16.36 -9.64 -7.48
C SER A 29 -15.36 -10.79 -7.29
N LYS A 30 -14.83 -11.31 -8.40
CA LYS A 30 -13.81 -12.37 -8.42
C LYS A 30 -12.39 -11.86 -8.13
N TYR A 31 -12.20 -10.55 -8.20
CA TYR A 31 -10.87 -9.92 -8.22
C TYR A 31 -10.68 -8.88 -7.11
N ALA A 32 -11.77 -8.25 -6.65
CA ALA A 32 -11.70 -7.39 -5.47
C ALA A 32 -11.41 -8.24 -4.23
N VAL A 33 -10.47 -7.78 -3.42
CA VAL A 33 -10.18 -8.35 -2.10
C VAL A 33 -10.68 -7.39 -1.04
N PRO A 34 -11.60 -7.81 -0.16
CA PRO A 34 -12.16 -6.93 0.84
C PRO A 34 -11.12 -6.58 1.89
N TYR A 35 -11.11 -5.30 2.28
CA TYR A 35 -10.31 -4.82 3.39
C TYR A 35 -10.90 -5.24 4.73
N LEU A 36 -10.11 -5.18 5.80
CA LEU A 36 -10.64 -5.37 7.14
C LEU A 36 -11.44 -4.13 7.54
N ARG A 37 -12.70 -4.34 7.96
CA ARG A 37 -13.59 -3.23 8.34
C ARG A 37 -13.07 -2.41 9.51
N PHE A 38 -12.41 -3.07 10.46
CA PHE A 38 -11.82 -2.39 11.60
C PHE A 38 -10.66 -1.48 11.17
N ASP A 39 -9.85 -1.91 10.20
CA ASP A 39 -8.75 -1.11 9.68
C ASP A 39 -9.30 0.10 8.90
N GLU A 40 -10.27 -0.11 8.00
CA GLU A 40 -10.97 0.99 7.31
C GLU A 40 -11.56 1.99 8.30
N TRP A 41 -12.19 1.50 9.37
CA TRP A 41 -12.73 2.34 10.41
C TRP A 41 -11.64 3.16 11.11
N ASN A 42 -10.52 2.53 11.47
CA ASN A 42 -9.43 3.21 12.16
C ASN A 42 -8.77 4.26 11.26
N THR A 43 -8.46 3.92 10.00
CA THR A 43 -7.86 4.85 9.02
C THR A 43 -8.73 6.08 8.78
N LEU A 44 -10.05 5.88 8.66
CA LEU A 44 -10.98 6.98 8.36
C LEU A 44 -11.50 7.72 9.63
N SER A 45 -11.14 7.26 10.83
CA SER A 45 -11.55 7.89 12.09
C SER A 45 -10.51 8.89 12.57
N LYS A 46 -10.92 10.17 12.70
CA LYS A 46 -10.07 11.26 13.21
C LYS A 46 -9.49 11.00 14.59
N ASP A 47 -10.22 10.31 15.46
CA ASP A 47 -9.81 9.96 16.82
C ASP A 47 -8.85 8.77 16.89
N LYS A 48 -8.56 8.12 15.75
CA LYS A 48 -7.79 6.87 15.71
C LYS A 48 -6.58 6.90 14.79
N ASN A 49 -6.69 7.52 13.61
CA ASN A 49 -5.59 7.59 12.66
C ASN A 49 -4.65 8.74 13.03
N PRO A 50 -3.36 8.46 13.38
CA PRO A 50 -2.39 9.50 13.70
C PRO A 50 -2.15 10.51 12.57
N ALA A 51 -2.45 10.16 11.32
CA ALA A 51 -2.29 11.10 10.20
C ALA A 51 -3.14 12.36 10.36
N PHE A 52 -4.22 12.34 11.15
CA PHE A 52 -5.01 13.53 11.46
C PHE A 52 -4.30 14.57 12.33
N ASP A 53 -3.11 14.25 12.87
CA ASP A 53 -2.25 15.24 13.52
C ASP A 53 -1.74 16.28 12.50
N PHE A 54 -1.67 15.92 11.20
CA PHE A 54 -1.20 16.79 10.11
C PHE A 54 -2.07 16.75 8.84
N CYS A 55 -3.15 15.96 8.83
CA CYS A 55 -4.10 15.89 7.73
C CYS A 55 -5.48 16.44 8.12
N GLU A 56 -6.12 17.11 7.17
CA GLU A 56 -7.55 17.38 7.18
C GLU A 56 -8.25 16.48 6.17
N ALA A 57 -9.46 16.01 6.48
CA ALA A 57 -10.23 15.23 5.52
C ALA A 57 -11.73 15.51 5.60
N GLN A 58 -12.39 15.42 4.46
CA GLN A 58 -13.84 15.40 4.31
C GLN A 58 -14.23 14.24 3.41
N TYR A 59 -15.18 13.45 3.87
CA TYR A 59 -15.75 12.36 3.06
C TYR A 59 -17.08 12.78 2.48
N PHE A 60 -17.38 12.31 1.28
CA PHE A 60 -18.63 12.57 0.59
C PHE A 60 -19.25 11.28 0.11
N LEU A 61 -20.59 11.22 0.13
CA LEU A 61 -21.39 10.16 -0.47
C LEU A 61 -22.22 10.76 -1.60
N ALA A 62 -22.32 10.04 -2.72
CA ALA A 62 -23.32 10.28 -3.73
C ALA A 62 -24.55 9.41 -3.43
N ILE A 63 -25.72 10.04 -3.31
CA ILE A 63 -27.00 9.36 -3.08
C ILE A 63 -27.91 9.63 -4.27
N ASP A 64 -28.46 8.56 -4.82
CA ASP A 64 -29.58 8.63 -5.76
C ASP A 64 -30.89 8.67 -4.95
N TYR A 65 -31.61 9.78 -5.01
CA TYR A 65 -32.87 9.98 -4.30
C TYR A 65 -34.09 9.39 -5.02
N SER A 66 -33.95 9.03 -6.31
CA SER A 66 -35.01 8.29 -7.02
C SER A 66 -35.17 6.87 -6.46
N ILE A 67 -34.05 6.28 -6.03
CA ILE A 67 -33.95 5.02 -5.32
C ILE A 67 -33.01 5.22 -4.12
N PRO A 68 -33.47 5.70 -2.94
CA PRO A 68 -32.65 6.22 -1.84
C PRO A 68 -31.49 5.29 -1.42
N LYS A 69 -30.39 5.35 -2.18
CA LYS A 69 -29.28 4.40 -2.19
C LYS A 69 -27.99 5.15 -2.48
N VAL A 70 -26.94 4.71 -1.82
CA VAL A 70 -25.59 5.22 -2.08
C VAL A 70 -25.11 4.66 -3.42
N VAL A 71 -24.66 5.56 -4.30
CA VAL A 71 -24.18 5.23 -5.65
C VAL A 71 -22.70 5.60 -5.85
N GLY A 72 -22.09 6.25 -4.86
CA GLY A 72 -20.67 6.53 -4.88
C GLY A 72 -20.15 7.15 -3.58
N ARG A 73 -18.84 7.23 -3.46
CA ARG A 73 -18.11 7.80 -2.32
C ARG A 73 -16.76 8.37 -2.77
N ILE A 74 -16.27 9.35 -2.04
CA ILE A 74 -14.93 9.93 -2.21
C ILE A 74 -14.45 10.55 -0.91
N ALA A 75 -13.17 10.41 -0.61
CA ALA A 75 -12.48 11.17 0.42
C ALA A 75 -11.69 12.30 -0.23
N ALA A 76 -11.79 13.51 0.31
CA ALA A 76 -10.88 14.62 0.02
C ALA A 76 -9.98 14.81 1.25
N ILE A 77 -8.66 14.86 1.03
CA ILE A 77 -7.65 14.85 2.09
C ILE A 77 -6.61 15.92 1.78
N ILE A 78 -6.31 16.80 2.72
CA ILE A 78 -5.14 17.70 2.64
C ILE A 78 -4.12 17.19 3.62
N ASN A 79 -2.93 16.85 3.12
CA ASN A 79 -1.77 16.50 3.94
C ASN A 79 -0.84 17.71 4.00
N HIS A 80 -0.83 18.41 5.15
CA HIS A 80 -0.05 19.64 5.32
C HIS A 80 1.46 19.37 5.25
N CYS A 81 1.93 18.29 5.88
CA CYS A 81 3.35 17.92 5.85
C CYS A 81 3.85 17.66 4.42
N ALA A 82 3.09 16.92 3.61
CA ALA A 82 3.48 16.64 2.22
C ALA A 82 3.45 17.92 1.38
N ASN A 83 2.41 18.74 1.52
CA ASN A 83 2.32 20.03 0.83
C ASN A 83 3.50 20.95 1.18
N ASP A 84 3.88 21.03 2.45
CA ASP A 84 5.03 21.84 2.90
C ASP A 84 6.36 21.29 2.38
N GLN A 85 6.58 19.97 2.50
CA GLN A 85 7.82 19.30 2.07
C GLN A 85 8.05 19.45 0.57
N TRP A 86 7.00 19.32 -0.23
CA TRP A 86 7.08 19.36 -1.69
C TRP A 86 6.80 20.75 -2.27
N ASN A 87 6.54 21.75 -1.43
CA ASN A 87 6.14 23.10 -1.82
C ASN A 87 4.97 23.11 -2.83
N LYS A 88 3.91 22.39 -2.46
CA LYS A 88 2.70 22.20 -3.25
C LYS A 88 1.47 22.61 -2.46
N LYS A 89 0.35 22.82 -3.17
CA LYS A 89 -0.97 23.06 -2.57
C LYS A 89 -1.98 22.09 -3.15
N GLN A 90 -1.85 20.83 -2.75
CA GLN A 90 -2.66 19.74 -3.27
C GLN A 90 -3.73 19.32 -2.26
N VAL A 91 -4.91 19.04 -2.79
CA VAL A 91 -5.89 18.15 -2.14
C VAL A 91 -5.77 16.77 -2.80
N ARG A 92 -5.57 15.74 -1.98
CA ARG A 92 -5.65 14.34 -2.39
C ARG A 92 -7.11 13.91 -2.49
N PHE A 93 -7.47 13.13 -3.48
CA PHE A 93 -8.68 12.30 -3.42
C PHE A 93 -8.32 10.85 -3.18
N GLY A 94 -9.15 10.12 -2.44
CA GLY A 94 -8.97 8.70 -2.13
C GLY A 94 -10.31 8.05 -1.86
N TRP A 95 -10.33 6.74 -1.59
CA TRP A 95 -11.60 5.98 -1.38
C TRP A 95 -12.65 6.33 -2.43
N PHE A 96 -12.23 6.45 -3.69
CA PHE A 96 -13.05 6.91 -4.79
C PHE A 96 -13.72 5.69 -5.42
N ASP A 97 -14.97 5.43 -5.06
CA ASP A 97 -15.76 4.31 -5.57
C ASP A 97 -17.11 4.80 -6.05
N PHE A 98 -17.60 4.30 -7.19
CA PHE A 98 -18.85 4.75 -7.80
C PHE A 98 -19.38 3.68 -8.76
N ILE A 99 -20.70 3.66 -8.97
CA ILE A 99 -21.33 2.86 -10.03
C ILE A 99 -20.95 3.42 -11.41
N ASP A 100 -21.06 2.61 -12.48
CA ASP A 100 -20.78 2.99 -13.87
C ASP A 100 -21.77 4.06 -14.41
N ASN A 101 -21.65 5.28 -13.88
CA ASN A 101 -22.39 6.48 -14.25
C ASN A 101 -21.43 7.69 -14.17
N LEU A 102 -21.15 8.29 -15.32
CA LEU A 102 -20.20 9.41 -15.45
C LEU A 102 -20.59 10.63 -14.60
N GLU A 103 -21.89 10.89 -14.45
CA GLU A 103 -22.42 11.96 -13.61
C GLU A 103 -21.97 11.79 -12.15
N VAL A 104 -22.06 10.56 -11.61
CA VAL A 104 -21.67 10.25 -10.23
C VAL A 104 -20.18 10.51 -10.01
N SER A 105 -19.31 9.99 -10.88
CA SER A 105 -17.86 10.22 -10.76
C SER A 105 -17.49 11.70 -10.87
N SER A 106 -18.11 12.44 -11.80
CA SER A 106 -17.85 13.86 -11.99
C SER A 106 -18.25 14.66 -10.75
N MET A 107 -19.46 14.44 -10.24
CA MET A 107 -19.98 15.15 -9.07
C MET A 107 -19.15 14.90 -7.80
N LEU A 108 -18.64 13.67 -7.62
CA LEU A 108 -17.76 13.32 -6.50
C LEU A 108 -16.41 14.05 -6.60
N LEU A 109 -15.75 13.99 -7.76
CA LEU A 109 -14.48 14.68 -8.00
C LEU A 109 -14.62 16.20 -7.85
N ASP A 110 -15.71 16.77 -8.35
CA ASP A 110 -15.98 18.21 -8.18
C ASP A 110 -16.26 18.60 -6.73
N ALA A 111 -16.86 17.72 -5.92
CA ALA A 111 -17.02 17.96 -4.49
C ALA A 111 -15.68 17.99 -3.76
N ALA A 112 -14.77 17.06 -4.06
CA ALA A 112 -13.41 17.08 -3.52
C ALA A 112 -12.63 18.32 -3.98
N ALA A 113 -12.75 18.68 -5.26
CA ALA A 113 -12.14 19.88 -5.83
C ALA A 113 -12.64 21.16 -5.15
N ARG A 114 -13.97 21.33 -4.97
CA ARG A 114 -14.55 22.49 -4.27
C ARG A 114 -14.03 22.58 -2.84
N TRP A 115 -14.05 21.47 -2.10
CA TRP A 115 -13.56 21.43 -0.72
C TRP A 115 -12.08 21.82 -0.60
N GLY A 116 -11.25 21.43 -1.57
CA GLY A 116 -9.84 21.85 -1.67
C GLY A 116 -9.69 23.34 -1.99
N ARG A 117 -10.43 23.88 -2.97
CA ARG A 117 -10.40 25.31 -3.33
C ARG A 117 -10.77 26.22 -2.15
N GLU A 118 -11.79 25.84 -1.39
CA GLU A 118 -12.23 26.55 -0.18
C GLU A 118 -11.13 26.64 0.88
N ARG A 119 -10.12 25.76 0.81
CA ARG A 119 -8.94 25.71 1.70
C ARG A 119 -7.66 26.20 1.02
N GLY A 120 -7.78 26.86 -0.13
CA GLY A 120 -6.64 27.45 -0.83
C GLY A 120 -5.75 26.44 -1.57
N MET A 121 -6.24 25.22 -1.82
CA MET A 121 -5.52 24.25 -2.67
C MET A 121 -5.67 24.62 -4.14
N GLU A 122 -4.63 24.32 -4.93
CA GLU A 122 -4.51 24.68 -6.35
C GLU A 122 -4.55 23.45 -7.27
N GLU A 123 -4.44 22.24 -6.73
CA GLU A 123 -4.45 20.99 -7.50
C GLU A 123 -5.18 19.86 -6.75
N LEU A 124 -5.88 19.03 -7.52
CA LEU A 124 -6.48 17.77 -7.08
C LEU A 124 -5.65 16.60 -7.61
N VAL A 125 -5.19 15.72 -6.73
CA VAL A 125 -4.31 14.59 -7.06
C VAL A 125 -4.84 13.29 -6.47
N GLY A 126 -4.74 12.15 -7.16
CA GLY A 126 -5.23 10.88 -6.61
C GLY A 126 -5.49 9.76 -7.63
N PRO A 127 -5.91 8.57 -7.17
CA PRO A 127 -6.29 8.31 -5.80
C PRO A 127 -5.06 8.08 -4.89
N LEU A 128 -5.01 8.78 -3.76
CA LEU A 128 -3.99 8.70 -2.72
C LEU A 128 -4.65 8.66 -1.33
N GLY A 129 -3.98 8.06 -0.37
CA GLY A 129 -4.43 8.01 1.03
C GLY A 129 -3.93 9.19 1.88
N PHE A 130 -4.01 9.03 3.20
CA PHE A 130 -3.46 9.99 4.15
C PHE A 130 -1.94 9.97 4.14
N THR A 131 -1.34 8.80 3.97
CA THR A 131 0.12 8.59 3.87
C THR A 131 0.45 7.57 2.78
N ASP A 132 1.73 7.45 2.44
CA ASP A 132 2.23 6.46 1.45
C ASP A 132 2.08 5.01 1.89
N MET A 133 1.74 4.78 3.16
CA MET A 133 1.43 3.46 3.68
C MET A 133 -0.04 3.07 3.41
N ASP A 134 -0.87 4.01 2.97
CA ASP A 134 -2.22 3.75 2.51
C ASP A 134 -2.21 3.29 1.03
N ARG A 135 -3.38 2.92 0.52
CA ARG A 135 -3.53 2.40 -0.83
C ARG A 135 -3.47 3.51 -1.87
N GLU A 136 -2.59 3.37 -2.85
CA GLU A 136 -2.37 4.36 -3.90
C GLU A 136 -2.72 3.86 -5.30
N GLY A 137 -3.13 4.80 -6.14
CA GLY A 137 -3.31 4.60 -7.57
C GLY A 137 -4.57 3.82 -7.96
N MET A 138 -5.18 4.27 -9.06
CA MET A 138 -6.31 3.62 -9.72
C MET A 138 -5.77 2.50 -10.61
N LEU A 139 -6.35 1.31 -10.55
CA LEU A 139 -6.00 0.19 -11.43
C LEU A 139 -6.36 0.54 -12.89
N ILE A 140 -5.37 0.47 -13.77
CA ILE A 140 -5.52 0.74 -15.22
C ILE A 140 -5.17 -0.47 -16.10
N GLU A 141 -4.42 -1.45 -15.57
CA GLU A 141 -4.10 -2.72 -16.25
C GLU A 141 -4.20 -3.88 -15.25
N GLY A 142 -4.59 -5.07 -15.71
CA GLY A 142 -4.65 -6.28 -14.87
C GLY A 142 -5.96 -6.50 -14.11
N PHE A 143 -7.09 -6.05 -14.67
CA PHE A 143 -8.43 -6.20 -14.04
C PHE A 143 -8.87 -7.66 -13.77
N HIS A 144 -8.19 -8.63 -14.36
CA HIS A 144 -8.41 -10.08 -14.20
C HIS A 144 -7.48 -10.72 -13.17
N GLU A 145 -6.67 -9.93 -12.47
CA GLU A 145 -5.83 -10.36 -11.36
C GLU A 145 -6.50 -10.00 -10.03
N LYS A 146 -6.36 -10.86 -9.01
CA LYS A 146 -6.87 -10.55 -7.67
C LYS A 146 -6.05 -9.40 -7.07
N SER A 147 -6.71 -8.36 -6.56
CA SER A 147 -6.05 -7.31 -5.78
C SER A 147 -5.44 -7.88 -4.49
N THR A 148 -4.55 -7.14 -3.83
CA THR A 148 -4.12 -7.44 -2.46
C THR A 148 -4.76 -6.46 -1.47
N MET A 149 -4.53 -6.68 -0.17
CA MET A 149 -5.02 -5.75 0.86
C MET A 149 -4.30 -4.40 0.88
N TYR A 150 -3.13 -4.32 0.25
CA TYR A 150 -2.24 -3.14 0.25
C TYR A 150 -2.57 -2.14 -0.86
N VAL A 151 -3.47 -2.50 -1.78
CA VAL A 151 -3.70 -1.74 -3.01
C VAL A 151 -5.18 -1.64 -3.35
N ASN A 152 -5.56 -0.60 -4.11
CA ASN A 152 -6.95 -0.40 -4.49
C ASN A 152 -7.41 -1.43 -5.55
N TYR A 153 -8.67 -1.82 -5.54
CA TYR A 153 -9.29 -2.44 -6.73
C TYR A 153 -10.36 -1.50 -7.25
N ASN A 154 -10.49 -1.43 -8.58
CA ASN A 154 -11.60 -0.77 -9.24
C ASN A 154 -12.00 -1.53 -10.51
N TYR A 155 -13.25 -1.36 -10.92
CA TYR A 155 -13.74 -1.94 -12.16
C TYR A 155 -13.11 -1.27 -13.40
N PRO A 156 -13.13 -1.95 -14.57
CA PRO A 156 -12.54 -1.43 -15.81
C PRO A 156 -13.14 -0.13 -16.35
N TYR A 157 -14.33 0.28 -15.89
CA TYR A 157 -14.93 1.55 -16.29
C TYR A 157 -14.27 2.76 -15.61
N TYR A 158 -13.59 2.59 -14.48
CA TYR A 158 -13.04 3.73 -13.73
C TYR A 158 -12.02 4.55 -14.55
N PRO A 159 -11.01 3.96 -15.22
CA PRO A 159 -10.11 4.74 -16.07
C PRO A 159 -10.83 5.39 -17.25
N LYS A 160 -11.86 4.74 -17.80
CA LYS A 160 -12.67 5.32 -18.88
C LYS A 160 -13.40 6.59 -18.43
N HIS A 161 -13.84 6.64 -17.17
CA HIS A 161 -14.42 7.86 -16.60
C HIS A 161 -13.36 8.95 -16.45
N MET A 162 -12.15 8.60 -15.99
CA MET A 162 -11.05 9.57 -15.92
C MET A 162 -10.67 10.10 -17.30
N ASP A 163 -10.62 9.24 -18.32
CA ASP A 163 -10.30 9.60 -19.70
C ASP A 163 -11.40 10.49 -20.33
N ALA A 164 -12.67 10.29 -19.96
CA ALA A 164 -13.79 11.13 -20.38
C ALA A 164 -13.80 12.51 -19.70
N LEU A 165 -13.09 12.66 -18.58
CA LEU A 165 -12.93 13.91 -17.86
C LEU A 165 -11.61 14.58 -18.29
N GLU A 166 -11.65 15.33 -19.39
CA GLU A 166 -10.49 15.95 -20.06
C GLU A 166 -9.55 16.78 -19.15
N LEU A 167 -10.04 17.19 -17.98
CA LEU A 167 -9.27 17.96 -16.99
C LEU A 167 -8.24 17.13 -16.20
N PHE A 168 -8.30 15.80 -16.26
CA PHE A 168 -7.38 14.92 -15.56
C PHE A 168 -6.24 14.45 -16.47
N GLN A 169 -5.02 14.49 -15.93
CA GLN A 169 -3.81 14.04 -16.59
C GLN A 169 -3.12 12.98 -15.75
N LYS A 170 -2.29 12.15 -16.39
CA LYS A 170 -1.39 11.24 -15.67
C LYS A 170 -0.44 12.06 -14.79
N ASP A 171 -0.32 11.64 -13.55
CA ASP A 171 0.65 12.17 -12.59
C ASP A 171 1.82 11.20 -12.41
N ASN A 172 1.53 9.96 -12.02
CA ASN A 172 2.52 8.89 -11.85
C ASN A 172 1.89 7.52 -12.09
N ASP A 173 2.67 6.54 -12.57
CA ASP A 173 2.25 5.14 -12.59
C ASP A 173 3.09 4.28 -11.61
N TRP A 174 2.45 3.25 -11.05
CA TRP A 174 3.10 2.18 -10.30
C TRP A 174 2.91 0.85 -11.02
N LEU A 175 3.97 0.06 -11.02
CA LEU A 175 4.04 -1.27 -11.62
C LEU A 175 4.07 -2.32 -10.52
N GLU A 176 3.28 -3.37 -10.68
CA GLU A 176 3.27 -4.55 -9.81
C GLU A 176 3.75 -5.76 -10.60
N TYR A 177 4.50 -6.64 -9.95
CA TYR A 177 5.10 -7.81 -10.57
C TYR A 177 4.72 -9.08 -9.83
N ARG A 178 4.33 -10.09 -10.60
CA ARG A 178 4.22 -11.46 -10.11
C ARG A 178 5.52 -12.18 -10.42
N ILE A 179 6.14 -12.74 -9.40
CA ILE A 179 7.47 -13.35 -9.47
C ILE A 179 7.35 -14.81 -9.05
N LYS A 180 7.90 -15.72 -9.84
CA LYS A 180 8.00 -17.12 -9.43
C LYS A 180 9.15 -17.27 -8.45
N VAL A 181 8.89 -17.90 -7.31
CA VAL A 181 9.95 -18.23 -6.36
C VAL A 181 10.85 -19.29 -7.02
N PRO A 182 12.15 -19.02 -7.19
CA PRO A 182 13.04 -19.95 -7.86
C PRO A 182 13.27 -21.19 -6.99
N GLU A 183 13.41 -22.36 -7.62
CA GLU A 183 13.70 -23.61 -6.90
C GLU A 183 15.05 -23.58 -6.19
N VAL A 184 16.01 -22.86 -6.79
CA VAL A 184 17.35 -22.63 -6.23
C VAL A 184 17.64 -21.14 -6.31
N THR A 185 18.22 -20.58 -5.26
CA THR A 185 18.67 -19.18 -5.25
C THR A 185 19.57 -18.90 -6.46
N PRO A 186 19.21 -17.94 -7.33
CA PRO A 186 19.98 -17.64 -8.52
C PRO A 186 21.46 -17.38 -8.20
N PRO A 187 22.41 -17.87 -9.02
CA PRO A 187 23.85 -17.72 -8.74
C PRO A 187 24.29 -16.28 -8.55
N LYS A 188 23.58 -15.33 -9.18
CA LYS A 188 23.82 -13.91 -8.98
C LYS A 188 23.62 -13.52 -7.52
N PHE A 189 22.53 -13.91 -6.87
CA PHE A 189 22.31 -13.58 -5.45
C PHE A 189 23.25 -14.36 -4.55
N ALA A 190 23.42 -15.67 -4.76
CA ALA A 190 24.24 -16.53 -3.91
C ALA A 190 25.74 -16.18 -3.94
N LYS A 191 26.33 -15.99 -5.13
CA LYS A 191 27.75 -15.64 -5.27
C LYS A 191 28.03 -14.20 -4.83
N THR A 192 27.12 -13.28 -5.14
CA THR A 192 27.25 -11.89 -4.70
C THR A 192 27.13 -11.78 -3.19
N ALA A 193 26.23 -12.52 -2.54
CA ALA A 193 26.13 -12.59 -1.07
C ALA A 193 27.47 -12.98 -0.42
N GLN A 194 28.05 -14.11 -0.82
CA GLN A 194 29.34 -14.60 -0.27
C GLN A 194 30.50 -13.61 -0.51
N LEU A 195 30.55 -12.99 -1.69
CA LEU A 195 31.55 -11.97 -2.00
C LEU A 195 31.38 -10.73 -1.12
N ILE A 196 30.15 -10.32 -0.85
CA ILE A 196 29.85 -9.13 -0.06
C ILE A 196 30.17 -9.35 1.41
N GLU A 197 29.79 -10.50 1.97
CA GLU A 197 30.12 -10.88 3.35
C GLU A 197 31.63 -10.83 3.56
N SER A 198 32.41 -11.40 2.63
CA SER A 198 33.87 -11.42 2.74
C SER A 198 34.55 -10.08 2.43
N ARG A 199 34.09 -9.34 1.42
CA ARG A 199 34.75 -8.09 0.95
C ARG A 199 34.35 -6.86 1.76
N TYR A 200 33.08 -6.76 2.12
CA TYR A 200 32.51 -5.58 2.75
C TYR A 200 32.10 -5.83 4.20
N ASN A 201 32.23 -7.05 4.72
CA ASN A 201 31.87 -7.41 6.09
C ASN A 201 30.41 -7.06 6.43
N LEU A 202 29.51 -7.19 5.43
CA LEU A 202 28.07 -7.00 5.59
C LEU A 202 27.41 -8.35 5.82
N HIS A 203 26.54 -8.45 6.82
CA HIS A 203 25.97 -9.72 7.25
C HIS A 203 24.45 -9.66 7.30
N VAL A 204 23.82 -10.80 7.02
CA VAL A 204 22.38 -10.99 7.29
C VAL A 204 22.14 -10.99 8.79
N HIS A 205 21.11 -10.27 9.23
CA HIS A 205 20.64 -10.26 10.60
C HIS A 205 19.16 -10.65 10.65
N LYS A 206 18.86 -11.78 11.28
CA LYS A 206 17.48 -12.21 11.56
C LYS A 206 17.05 -11.66 12.91
N PHE A 207 15.93 -10.97 12.90
CA PHE A 207 15.41 -10.35 14.11
C PHE A 207 14.67 -11.34 14.99
N THR A 208 14.71 -11.11 16.29
CA THR A 208 13.74 -11.63 17.23
C THR A 208 12.57 -10.65 17.37
N LYS A 209 11.42 -11.16 17.81
CA LYS A 209 10.27 -10.31 18.12
C LYS A 209 10.58 -9.29 19.22
N HIS A 210 11.41 -9.68 20.20
CA HIS A 210 11.84 -8.78 21.26
C HIS A 210 12.66 -7.61 20.70
N GLU A 211 13.63 -7.87 19.81
CA GLU A 211 14.44 -6.81 19.20
C GLU A 211 13.60 -5.78 18.45
N LEU A 212 12.64 -6.22 17.62
CA LEU A 212 11.82 -5.29 16.85
C LEU A 212 10.81 -4.52 17.70
N VAL A 213 10.16 -5.16 18.67
CA VAL A 213 9.05 -4.55 19.43
C VAL A 213 9.54 -3.80 20.67
N GLN A 214 10.56 -4.31 21.36
CA GLN A 214 11.03 -3.77 22.65
C GLN A 214 12.48 -3.29 22.59
N GLY A 215 13.32 -3.91 21.75
CA GLY A 215 14.75 -3.61 21.63
C GLY A 215 15.09 -2.42 20.73
N GLY A 216 14.10 -1.68 20.23
CA GLY A 216 14.30 -0.47 19.42
C GLY A 216 14.62 -0.72 17.95
N MET A 217 14.90 -1.96 17.52
CA MET A 217 15.23 -2.26 16.12
C MET A 217 14.08 -1.99 15.16
N GLY A 218 12.82 -2.07 15.62
CA GLY A 218 11.66 -1.69 14.80
C GLY A 218 11.72 -0.21 14.40
N ARG A 219 12.08 0.68 15.34
CA ARG A 219 12.28 2.10 15.03
C ARG A 219 13.43 2.32 14.06
N GLU A 220 14.53 1.58 14.21
CA GLU A 220 15.66 1.65 13.27
C GLU A 220 15.29 1.22 11.85
N VAL A 221 14.46 0.18 11.69
CA VAL A 221 13.91 -0.23 10.38
C VAL A 221 13.12 0.92 9.75
N PHE A 222 12.19 1.53 10.49
CA PHE A 222 11.40 2.64 9.98
C PHE A 222 12.20 3.93 9.78
N ARG A 223 13.30 4.14 10.51
CA ARG A 223 14.26 5.20 10.21
C ARG A 223 14.91 4.97 8.84
N ILE A 224 15.29 3.73 8.51
CA ILE A 224 15.79 3.40 7.17
C ILE A 224 14.69 3.58 6.11
N VAL A 225 13.42 3.25 6.41
CA VAL A 225 12.29 3.58 5.51
C VAL A 225 12.30 5.08 5.20
N ASN A 226 12.25 5.94 6.22
CA ASN A 226 12.26 7.39 6.02
C ASN A 226 13.47 7.85 5.19
N GLU A 227 14.67 7.37 5.50
CA GLU A 227 15.89 7.77 4.79
C GLU A 227 15.92 7.29 3.32
N THR A 228 15.37 6.10 3.07
CA THR A 228 15.40 5.50 1.72
C THR A 228 14.23 5.93 0.85
N TYR A 229 13.13 6.38 1.46
CA TYR A 229 11.87 6.69 0.78
C TYR A 229 11.62 8.21 0.68
N LYS A 230 12.44 9.05 1.33
CA LYS A 230 12.32 10.53 1.30
C LYS A 230 12.24 11.16 -0.09
N ASP A 231 12.86 10.54 -1.09
CA ASP A 231 12.89 11.03 -2.47
C ASP A 231 11.77 10.41 -3.33
N LEU A 232 10.92 9.56 -2.75
CA LEU A 232 9.79 8.96 -3.47
C LEU A 232 8.64 9.97 -3.59
N TYR A 233 7.86 9.81 -4.65
CA TYR A 233 6.77 10.73 -4.99
C TYR A 233 5.78 10.87 -3.84
N ASP A 234 5.56 12.10 -3.38
CA ASP A 234 4.57 12.48 -2.35
C ASP A 234 4.79 11.84 -0.96
N PHE A 235 5.99 11.26 -0.74
CA PHE A 235 6.34 10.60 0.51
C PHE A 235 6.44 11.57 1.68
N GLN A 236 5.67 11.24 2.72
CA GLN A 236 5.66 11.91 4.01
C GLN A 236 6.45 11.07 5.02
N GLN A 237 7.48 11.65 5.63
CA GLN A 237 8.30 10.96 6.63
C GLN A 237 7.47 10.53 7.84
N LEU A 238 7.49 9.24 8.16
CA LEU A 238 6.73 8.69 9.27
C LEU A 238 7.19 9.30 10.61
N THR A 239 6.24 9.80 11.39
CA THR A 239 6.45 10.27 12.77
C THR A 239 6.67 9.09 13.71
N ASP A 240 7.35 9.31 14.85
CA ASP A 240 7.57 8.27 15.86
C ASP A 240 6.26 7.58 16.31
N ARG A 241 5.16 8.35 16.42
CA ARG A 241 3.84 7.83 16.77
C ARG A 241 3.28 6.88 15.70
N GLN A 242 3.49 7.18 14.42
CA GLN A 242 3.11 6.28 13.32
C GLN A 242 3.98 5.02 13.33
N ILE A 243 5.30 5.19 13.52
CA ILE A 243 6.25 4.07 13.60
C ILE A 243 5.83 3.11 14.71
N ASP A 244 5.55 3.62 15.91
CA ASP A 244 5.10 2.81 17.05
C ASP A 244 3.78 2.08 16.73
N GLY A 245 2.84 2.77 16.08
CA GLY A 245 1.59 2.16 15.61
C GLY A 245 1.81 1.00 14.63
N TYR A 246 2.74 1.14 13.68
CA TYR A 246 3.05 0.09 12.71
C TYR A 246 3.80 -1.10 13.34
N VAL A 247 4.76 -0.84 14.23
CA VAL A 247 5.46 -1.89 14.98
C VAL A 247 4.45 -2.68 15.83
N ASP A 248 3.55 -1.99 16.51
CA ASP A 248 2.58 -2.61 17.40
C ASP A 248 1.50 -3.42 16.68
N SER A 249 1.10 -3.01 15.47
CA SER A 249 0.03 -3.67 14.71
C SER A 249 0.56 -4.79 13.82
N TYR A 250 1.59 -4.53 13.02
CA TYR A 250 2.04 -5.44 11.96
C TYR A 250 3.19 -6.34 12.43
N ILE A 251 4.23 -5.78 13.04
CA ILE A 251 5.41 -6.56 13.43
C ILE A 251 5.07 -7.55 14.55
N LYS A 252 4.15 -7.21 15.47
CA LYS A 252 3.71 -8.16 16.51
C LYS A 252 3.15 -9.46 15.94
N MET A 253 2.58 -9.43 14.74
CA MET A 253 1.98 -10.61 14.11
C MET A 253 2.90 -11.26 13.07
N ALA A 254 3.91 -10.54 12.57
CA ALA A 254 4.81 -10.99 11.52
C ALA A 254 5.60 -12.27 11.88
N ASP A 255 5.93 -13.05 10.86
CA ASP A 255 6.90 -14.13 10.97
C ASP A 255 8.30 -13.55 10.79
N MET A 256 9.15 -13.70 11.81
CA MET A 256 10.50 -13.14 11.81
C MET A 256 11.39 -13.76 10.74
N ASN A 257 11.08 -14.97 10.25
CA ASN A 257 11.83 -15.57 9.14
C ASN A 257 11.54 -14.85 7.82
N LEU A 258 10.44 -14.11 7.72
CA LEU A 258 10.05 -13.32 6.53
C LEU A 258 10.50 -11.85 6.63
N ILE A 259 11.28 -11.52 7.65
CA ILE A 259 11.93 -10.22 7.85
C ILE A 259 13.43 -10.43 7.87
N THR A 260 14.16 -9.67 7.07
CA THR A 260 15.61 -9.82 6.93
C THR A 260 16.26 -8.45 7.06
N GLY A 261 17.17 -8.30 8.02
CA GLY A 261 18.04 -7.14 8.15
C GLY A 261 19.40 -7.41 7.51
N VAL A 262 20.11 -6.35 7.15
CA VAL A 262 21.53 -6.38 6.81
C VAL A 262 22.26 -5.40 7.71
N VAL A 263 23.34 -5.85 8.32
CA VAL A 263 24.18 -5.07 9.22
C VAL A 263 25.59 -4.90 8.67
N ASP A 264 26.23 -3.77 8.96
CA ASP A 264 27.66 -3.56 8.66
C ASP A 264 28.52 -3.91 9.87
N GLY A 265 29.31 -4.98 9.76
CA GLY A 265 30.22 -5.43 10.80
C GLY A 265 31.39 -4.48 11.05
N ASN A 266 31.68 -3.54 10.14
CA ASN A 266 32.69 -2.50 10.35
C ASN A 266 32.15 -1.29 11.14
N ASP A 267 30.83 -1.17 11.27
CA ASP A 267 30.15 -0.07 11.96
C ASP A 267 29.27 -0.60 13.10
N ASN A 268 29.87 -1.36 14.02
CA ASN A 268 29.22 -1.92 15.21
C ASN A 268 27.89 -2.68 14.92
N ASN A 269 27.83 -3.42 13.81
CA ASN A 269 26.61 -4.09 13.35
C ASN A 269 25.41 -3.14 13.16
N ARG A 270 25.67 -1.90 12.75
CA ARG A 270 24.62 -0.94 12.40
C ARG A 270 23.74 -1.53 11.30
N LEU A 271 22.42 -1.41 11.48
CA LEU A 271 21.45 -1.79 10.46
C LEU A 271 21.55 -0.82 9.27
N ILE A 272 21.79 -1.38 8.08
CA ILE A 272 21.98 -0.62 6.84
C ILE A 272 20.91 -0.89 5.79
N GLY A 273 20.13 -1.95 5.99
CA GLY A 273 19.07 -2.31 5.08
C GLY A 273 18.19 -3.41 5.64
N PHE A 274 17.04 -3.59 5.01
CA PHE A 274 16.05 -4.57 5.42
C PHE A 274 15.12 -4.95 4.26
N GLY A 275 14.50 -6.12 4.37
CA GLY A 275 13.36 -6.57 3.55
C GLY A 275 12.27 -7.14 4.45
N VAL A 276 11.01 -6.79 4.18
CA VAL A 276 9.83 -7.24 4.89
C VAL A 276 8.87 -7.88 3.91
N SER A 277 8.47 -9.11 4.21
CA SER A 277 7.47 -9.85 3.46
C SER A 277 6.43 -10.49 4.37
N PHE A 278 5.25 -10.73 3.83
CA PHE A 278 4.15 -11.37 4.57
C PHE A 278 3.53 -12.49 3.73
N PRO A 279 3.07 -13.60 4.34
CA PRO A 279 2.26 -14.57 3.61
C PRO A 279 0.99 -13.88 3.09
N SER A 280 0.67 -14.07 1.81
CA SER A 280 -0.41 -13.33 1.17
C SER A 280 -1.77 -13.64 1.78
N MET A 281 -2.48 -12.60 2.18
CA MET A 281 -3.81 -12.68 2.79
C MET A 281 -4.95 -12.70 1.77
N THR A 282 -4.63 -12.49 0.49
CA THR A 282 -5.56 -12.31 -0.62
C THR A 282 -6.68 -13.36 -0.63
N GLU A 283 -6.33 -14.65 -0.64
CA GLU A 283 -7.33 -15.73 -0.68
C GLU A 283 -8.18 -15.81 0.59
N ALA A 284 -7.57 -15.58 1.76
CA ALA A 284 -8.26 -15.62 3.04
C ALA A 284 -9.27 -14.47 3.17
N LEU A 285 -8.86 -13.26 2.78
CA LEU A 285 -9.71 -12.08 2.75
C LEU A 285 -10.82 -12.20 1.71
N GLN A 286 -10.52 -12.68 0.51
CA GLN A 286 -11.54 -12.90 -0.53
C GLN A 286 -12.65 -13.84 -0.06
N LYS A 287 -12.31 -14.92 0.66
CA LYS A 287 -13.30 -15.82 1.27
C LYS A 287 -14.14 -15.14 2.35
N ASN A 288 -13.64 -14.08 2.99
CA ASN A 288 -14.36 -13.35 4.03
C ASN A 288 -15.45 -12.42 3.48
N ARG A 289 -15.41 -12.07 2.18
CA ARG A 289 -16.37 -11.27 1.36
C ARG A 289 -16.73 -9.87 1.89
N ASN A 290 -16.91 -9.71 3.19
CA ASN A 290 -17.42 -8.54 3.89
C ASN A 290 -16.31 -7.83 4.72
N GLY A 291 -15.10 -8.39 4.77
CA GLY A 291 -14.03 -7.80 5.59
C GLY A 291 -14.24 -7.93 7.11
N LYS A 292 -15.21 -8.75 7.53
CA LYS A 292 -15.50 -9.05 8.94
C LYS A 292 -14.62 -10.19 9.44
N LEU A 293 -14.07 -10.02 10.64
CA LEU A 293 -13.30 -11.07 11.31
C LEU A 293 -14.21 -12.17 11.88
N PHE A 294 -15.40 -11.83 12.35
CA PHE A 294 -16.29 -12.79 13.00
C PHE A 294 -17.43 -13.25 12.07
N PRO A 295 -17.89 -14.52 12.20
CA PRO A 295 -17.39 -15.52 13.15
C PRO A 295 -16.13 -16.27 12.72
N TRP A 296 -15.84 -16.39 11.41
CA TRP A 296 -14.79 -17.31 10.89
C TRP A 296 -13.62 -16.63 10.15
N GLY A 297 -13.70 -15.33 9.91
CA GLY A 297 -12.68 -14.60 9.16
C GLY A 297 -11.32 -14.57 9.86
N TRP A 298 -11.29 -14.39 11.18
CA TRP A 298 -10.07 -14.40 11.99
C TRP A 298 -9.34 -15.75 11.89
N LEU A 299 -10.07 -16.87 11.89
CA LEU A 299 -9.48 -18.21 11.81
C LEU A 299 -8.75 -18.42 10.48
N ARG A 300 -9.32 -17.90 9.38
CA ARG A 300 -8.69 -17.98 8.05
C ARG A 300 -7.41 -17.16 7.97
N LEU A 301 -7.42 -15.93 8.49
CA LEU A 301 -6.24 -15.08 8.54
C LEU A 301 -5.16 -15.65 9.46
N LEU A 302 -5.57 -16.18 10.62
CA LEU A 302 -4.65 -16.82 11.56
C LEU A 302 -3.98 -18.04 10.94
N ARG A 303 -4.72 -18.86 10.17
CA ARG A 303 -4.17 -20.01 9.45
C ARG A 303 -3.12 -19.59 8.41
N VAL A 304 -3.31 -18.47 7.72
CA VAL A 304 -2.30 -17.91 6.82
C VAL A 304 -1.09 -17.41 7.62
N MET A 305 -1.29 -16.66 8.70
CA MET A 305 -0.19 -16.12 9.52
C MET A 305 0.64 -17.17 10.26
N LYS A 306 0.02 -18.25 10.73
CA LYS A 306 0.66 -19.25 11.61
C LYS A 306 1.06 -20.54 10.91
N CYS A 307 0.41 -20.85 9.80
CA CYS A 307 0.62 -22.11 9.07
C CYS A 307 0.92 -21.86 7.59
N HIS A 308 1.16 -20.62 7.19
CA HIS A 308 1.51 -20.22 5.82
C HIS A 308 0.58 -20.86 4.79
N ALA A 309 -0.73 -20.89 5.09
CA ALA A 309 -1.75 -21.56 4.27
C ALA A 309 -2.10 -20.77 2.99
N THR A 310 -1.07 -20.45 2.21
CA THR A 310 -1.04 -19.73 0.95
C THR A 310 0.23 -20.13 0.19
N ASP A 311 0.21 -20.10 -1.14
CA ASP A 311 1.40 -20.36 -1.96
C ASP A 311 2.11 -19.07 -2.37
N THR A 312 1.64 -17.92 -1.90
CA THR A 312 2.10 -16.60 -2.32
C THR A 312 2.59 -15.78 -1.13
N VAL A 313 3.72 -15.09 -1.29
CA VAL A 313 4.24 -14.09 -0.34
C VAL A 313 4.13 -12.69 -0.93
N ASP A 314 3.69 -11.72 -0.14
CA ASP A 314 3.61 -10.31 -0.53
C ASP A 314 4.91 -9.61 -0.10
N LEU A 315 5.63 -9.00 -1.05
CA LEU A 315 6.85 -8.22 -0.80
C LEU A 315 6.46 -6.77 -0.50
N VAL A 316 6.46 -6.39 0.77
CA VAL A 316 5.80 -5.13 1.22
C VAL A 316 6.79 -3.97 1.33
N LEU A 317 7.94 -4.17 1.97
CA LEU A 317 8.94 -3.12 2.14
C LEU A 317 10.34 -3.66 1.87
N ILE A 318 11.15 -2.85 1.20
CA ILE A 318 12.59 -3.07 1.08
C ILE A 318 13.28 -1.72 1.12
N GLY A 319 14.36 -1.63 1.89
CA GLY A 319 15.12 -0.39 2.05
C GLY A 319 16.58 -0.71 2.26
N VAL A 320 17.46 -0.08 1.50
CA VAL A 320 18.91 -0.12 1.71
C VAL A 320 19.42 1.31 1.63
N LEU A 321 20.19 1.71 2.64
CA LEU A 321 20.81 3.03 2.70
C LEU A 321 21.61 3.31 1.41
N PRO A 322 21.51 4.52 0.82
CA PRO A 322 22.07 4.83 -0.50
C PRO A 322 23.52 4.39 -0.70
N GLU A 323 24.37 4.61 0.29
CA GLU A 323 25.81 4.30 0.30
C GLU A 323 26.13 2.79 0.34
N TYR A 324 25.14 1.93 0.57
CA TYR A 324 25.26 0.47 0.55
C TYR A 324 24.59 -0.20 -0.66
N ARG A 325 23.83 0.55 -1.46
CA ARG A 325 23.12 0.01 -2.64
C ARG A 325 24.11 -0.56 -3.68
N SER A 326 25.19 0.15 -3.95
CA SER A 326 26.26 -0.27 -4.88
C SER A 326 27.12 -1.40 -4.32
N LYS A 327 27.14 -1.59 -3.00
CA LYS A 327 27.83 -2.70 -2.32
C LYS A 327 27.03 -4.00 -2.37
N GLY A 328 25.81 -3.98 -2.91
CA GLY A 328 25.00 -5.16 -3.19
C GLY A 328 24.24 -5.73 -1.99
N ALA A 329 23.97 -4.93 -0.94
CA ALA A 329 23.21 -5.38 0.24
C ALA A 329 21.83 -5.98 -0.11
N ASN A 330 21.20 -5.57 -1.22
CA ASN A 330 19.98 -6.20 -1.73
C ASN A 330 20.16 -7.71 -2.00
N ALA A 331 21.33 -8.13 -2.48
CA ALA A 331 21.58 -9.53 -2.79
C ALA A 331 21.57 -10.42 -1.54
N LEU A 332 22.05 -9.91 -0.40
CA LEU A 332 21.97 -10.60 0.89
C LEU A 332 20.51 -10.79 1.33
N ILE A 333 19.70 -9.74 1.20
CA ILE A 333 18.26 -9.77 1.52
C ILE A 333 17.55 -10.82 0.67
N PHE A 334 17.74 -10.78 -0.65
CA PHE A 334 17.10 -11.74 -1.56
C PHE A 334 17.60 -13.16 -1.35
N ALA A 335 18.90 -13.38 -1.12
CA ALA A 335 19.45 -14.71 -0.88
C ALA A 335 18.81 -15.38 0.35
N ASP A 336 18.74 -14.67 1.48
CA ASP A 336 18.10 -15.17 2.70
C ASP A 336 16.58 -15.39 2.49
N LEU A 337 15.86 -14.39 1.96
CA LEU A 337 14.41 -14.49 1.81
C LEU A 337 14.01 -15.60 0.84
N ILE A 338 14.71 -15.79 -0.28
CA ILE A 338 14.44 -16.88 -1.23
C ILE A 338 14.59 -18.25 -0.55
N GLU A 339 15.61 -18.42 0.30
CA GLU A 339 15.79 -19.66 1.07
C GLU A 339 14.61 -19.91 2.02
N GLN A 340 14.14 -18.87 2.73
CA GLN A 340 12.98 -18.98 3.62
C GLN A 340 11.69 -19.26 2.83
N TYR A 341 11.53 -18.65 1.66
CA TYR A 341 10.37 -18.89 0.81
C TYR A 341 10.32 -20.32 0.31
N HIS A 342 11.48 -20.87 -0.08
CA HIS A 342 11.59 -22.27 -0.45
C HIS A 342 11.27 -23.20 0.72
N ARG A 343 11.82 -22.92 1.91
CA ARG A 343 11.56 -23.68 3.13
C ARG A 343 10.08 -23.74 3.50
N TYR A 344 9.33 -22.65 3.28
CA TYR A 344 7.88 -22.60 3.53
C TYR A 344 7.03 -23.06 2.36
N GLY A 345 7.63 -23.37 1.21
CA GLY A 345 6.91 -23.87 0.03
C GLY A 345 6.12 -22.79 -0.71
N PHE A 346 6.48 -21.51 -0.57
CA PHE A 346 5.91 -20.45 -1.40
C PHE A 346 6.35 -20.63 -2.85
N LYS A 347 5.40 -20.48 -3.76
CA LYS A 347 5.58 -20.63 -5.21
C LYS A 347 5.66 -19.29 -5.92
N TRP A 348 4.96 -18.29 -5.38
CA TRP A 348 4.87 -16.96 -5.97
C TRP A 348 5.24 -15.89 -4.95
N ALA A 349 5.84 -14.81 -5.44
CA ALA A 349 6.01 -13.58 -4.71
C ALA A 349 5.29 -12.46 -5.47
N GLU A 350 4.50 -11.68 -4.75
CA GLU A 350 3.79 -10.52 -5.28
C GLU A 350 4.58 -9.27 -4.89
N ALA A 351 5.21 -8.62 -5.87
CA ALA A 351 5.87 -7.36 -5.64
C ALA A 351 4.86 -6.22 -5.70
N MET A 352 4.68 -5.55 -4.55
CA MET A 352 3.77 -4.43 -4.36
C MET A 352 4.11 -3.24 -5.29
N PRO A 353 3.21 -2.23 -5.39
CA PRO A 353 3.37 -1.12 -6.33
C PRO A 353 4.73 -0.44 -6.22
N GLN A 354 5.44 -0.39 -7.34
CA GLN A 354 6.71 0.31 -7.47
C GLN A 354 6.56 1.41 -8.51
N MET A 355 6.99 2.63 -8.19
CA MET A 355 6.95 3.72 -9.16
C MET A 355 7.67 3.34 -10.46
N GLU A 356 7.08 3.71 -11.60
CA GLU A 356 7.62 3.41 -12.94
C GLU A 356 9.02 4.01 -13.17
N SER A 357 9.35 5.08 -12.45
CA SER A 357 10.63 5.79 -12.46
C SER A 357 11.72 5.07 -11.63
N ASN A 358 11.34 4.19 -10.69
CA ASN A 358 12.29 3.50 -9.81
C ASN A 358 12.96 2.31 -10.52
N LYS A 359 13.93 2.61 -11.40
CA LYS A 359 14.70 1.61 -12.15
C LYS A 359 15.56 0.72 -11.25
N GLY A 360 15.95 1.21 -10.07
CA GLY A 360 16.75 0.45 -9.10
C GLY A 360 16.04 -0.83 -8.64
N VAL A 361 14.77 -0.71 -8.23
CA VAL A 361 13.96 -1.87 -7.81
C VAL A 361 13.54 -2.71 -9.01
N GLN A 362 13.06 -2.08 -10.08
CA GLN A 362 12.59 -2.82 -11.28
C GLN A 362 13.69 -3.70 -11.89
N SER A 363 14.94 -3.24 -11.89
CA SER A 363 16.07 -4.02 -12.41
C SER A 363 16.42 -5.25 -11.57
N GLN A 364 15.91 -5.40 -10.35
CA GLN A 364 16.13 -6.62 -9.55
C GLN A 364 15.37 -7.81 -10.14
N TRP A 365 14.20 -7.55 -10.74
CA TRP A 365 13.31 -8.59 -11.25
C TRP A 365 13.85 -9.30 -12.50
N GLN A 366 14.79 -8.69 -13.24
CA GLN A 366 15.39 -9.29 -14.43
C GLN A 366 16.16 -10.61 -14.16
N TYR A 367 16.50 -10.87 -12.89
CA TYR A 367 17.20 -12.10 -12.48
C TYR A 367 16.26 -13.21 -12.03
N LEU A 368 14.95 -12.97 -12.09
CA LEU A 368 13.89 -13.86 -11.67
C LEU A 368 12.85 -14.01 -12.79
N GLU A 369 12.18 -15.15 -12.84
CA GLU A 369 11.03 -15.35 -13.73
C GLU A 369 9.88 -14.46 -13.21
N SER A 370 9.70 -13.30 -13.84
CA SER A 370 8.77 -12.26 -13.38
C SER A 370 7.96 -11.66 -14.52
N VAL A 371 6.71 -11.27 -14.22
CA VAL A 371 5.78 -10.65 -15.16
C VAL A 371 5.14 -9.44 -14.51
N GLN A 372 5.18 -8.29 -15.19
CA GLN A 372 4.36 -7.14 -14.81
C GLN A 372 2.90 -7.45 -15.15
N HIS A 373 2.04 -7.55 -14.14
CA HIS A 373 0.67 -8.03 -14.31
C HIS A 373 -0.41 -7.02 -13.90
N ARG A 374 -0.05 -5.98 -13.14
CA ARG A 374 -0.95 -4.85 -12.82
C ARG A 374 -0.21 -3.52 -12.92
N ARG A 375 -0.93 -2.50 -13.36
CA ARG A 375 -0.47 -1.10 -13.40
C ARG A 375 -1.51 -0.20 -12.79
N ARG A 376 -1.03 0.76 -12.01
CA ARG A 376 -1.85 1.76 -11.32
C ARG A 376 -1.44 3.15 -11.73
N ARG A 377 -2.41 4.06 -11.76
CA ARG A 377 -2.20 5.46 -12.12
C ARG A 377 -2.72 6.39 -11.05
N CYS A 378 -1.91 7.37 -10.69
CA CYS A 378 -2.36 8.60 -10.06
C CYS A 378 -2.64 9.62 -11.17
N TYR A 379 -3.72 10.36 -10.98
CA TYR A 379 -4.18 11.43 -11.82
C TYR A 379 -4.03 12.76 -11.09
N ARG A 380 -3.80 13.82 -11.85
CA ARG A 380 -3.78 15.20 -11.36
C ARG A 380 -4.67 16.09 -12.21
N ARG A 381 -5.25 17.10 -11.59
CA ARG A 381 -6.07 18.14 -12.21
C ARG A 381 -5.81 19.47 -11.50
N LYS A 382 -5.53 20.53 -12.24
CA LYS A 382 -5.51 21.90 -11.69
C LYS A 382 -6.92 22.34 -11.28
N LEU A 383 -7.01 23.04 -10.16
CA LEU A 383 -8.28 23.50 -9.59
C LEU A 383 -8.73 24.85 -10.14
#